data_AF-A0A097AQ61-F1
#
_entry.id   AF-A0A097AQ61-F1
#
_cell.length_a   1.000
_cell.length_b   1.000
_cell.length_c   1.000
_cell.angle_alpha   90.00
_cell.angle_beta   90.00
_cell.angle_gamma   90.00
#
_symmetry.space_group_name_H-M   'P 1'
#
loop_
_entity.id
_entity.type
_entity.pdbx_description
1 polymer ?
#
loop_
_entity_poly.entity_id
_entity_poly.type
_entity_poly.pdbx_seq_one_letter_code
_entity_poly.pdbx_strand_id
1 'polypeptide(L)'
;MPIDKVKELADGRIFTGRQALKIGLVDKLGDFYDAVDIAAEEAGIKDKPVLKYYTTPNPFSVLFGSGTKSNLEGMGLEILRLLCIPHKYIQLLAEVVLHN
;
A
#
# COMPACT_ATOMS: atom_id res chain seq x y z
N MET A 1 23.69 9.53 10.78
CA MET A 1 24.26 10.76 10.19
C MET A 1 23.82 11.97 11.03
N PRO A 2 24.68 12.96 11.34
CA PRO A 2 24.28 14.15 12.11
C PRO A 2 23.37 15.08 11.30
N ILE A 3 22.47 15.79 11.97
CA ILE A 3 21.40 16.61 11.34
C ILE A 3 21.96 17.70 10.42
N ASP A 4 23.09 18.30 10.76
CA ASP A 4 23.69 19.38 9.97
C ASP A 4 24.18 18.90 8.61
N LYS A 5 24.74 17.67 8.57
CA LYS A 5 25.16 17.03 7.32
C LYS A 5 23.97 16.64 6.44
N VAL A 6 22.84 16.24 7.04
CA VAL A 6 21.62 15.93 6.29
C VAL A 6 21.06 17.18 5.63
N LYS A 7 21.07 18.33 6.32
CA LYS A 7 20.61 19.62 5.76
C LYS A 7 21.42 20.06 4.54
N GLU A 8 22.73 19.82 4.55
CA GLU A 8 23.61 20.14 3.41
C GLU A 8 23.34 19.25 2.19
N LEU A 9 22.98 17.98 2.42
CA LEU A 9 22.70 17.00 1.36
C LEU A 9 21.25 17.07 0.83
N ALA A 10 20.30 17.58 1.63
CA ALA A 10 18.86 17.62 1.33
C ALA A 10 18.44 18.90 0.58
N ASP A 11 19.21 19.31 -0.43
CA ASP A 11 18.96 20.51 -1.24
C ASP A 11 18.22 20.24 -2.55
N GLY A 12 17.80 18.99 -2.78
CA GLY A 12 17.08 18.57 -3.98
C GLY A 12 17.96 18.15 -5.15
N ARG A 13 19.29 18.11 -4.98
CA ARG A 13 20.19 17.56 -6.01
C ARG A 13 19.98 16.05 -6.20
N ILE A 14 20.12 15.61 -7.44
CA ILE A 14 20.07 14.18 -7.80
C ILE A 14 21.44 13.56 -7.53
N PHE A 15 21.46 12.44 -6.82
CA PHE A 15 22.65 11.63 -6.61
C PHE A 15 22.52 10.31 -7.34
N THR A 16 23.58 9.90 -8.04
CA THR A 16 23.69 8.52 -8.53
C THR A 16 23.87 7.56 -7.36
N GLY A 17 23.52 6.28 -7.52
CA GLY A 17 23.72 5.27 -6.46
C GLY A 17 25.17 5.23 -5.95
N ARG A 18 26.16 5.34 -6.84
CA ARG A 18 27.58 5.37 -6.45
C ARG A 18 27.95 6.61 -5.65
N GLN A 19 27.38 7.77 -5.96
CA GLN A 19 27.59 8.99 -5.18
C GLN A 19 26.90 8.86 -3.81
N ALA A 20 25.66 8.39 -3.79
CA ALA A 20 24.88 8.15 -2.57
C ALA A 20 25.61 7.20 -1.61
N LEU A 21 26.24 6.15 -2.13
CA LEU A 21 27.03 5.20 -1.31
C LEU A 21 28.23 5.91 -0.66
N LYS A 22 28.97 6.74 -1.42
CA LYS A 22 30.15 7.46 -0.90
C LYS A 22 29.81 8.46 0.21
N ILE A 23 28.65 9.10 0.14
CA ILE A 23 28.20 10.07 1.15
C ILE A 23 27.42 9.43 2.29
N GLY A 24 27.12 8.12 2.21
CA GLY A 24 26.40 7.35 3.22
C GLY A 24 24.89 7.59 3.22
N LEU A 25 24.30 7.90 2.06
CA LEU A 25 22.84 7.95 1.88
C LEU A 25 22.24 6.55 1.60
N VAL A 26 23.03 5.63 1.06
CA VAL A 26 22.64 4.22 0.84
C VAL A 26 23.71 3.32 1.42
N ASP A 27 23.32 2.14 1.91
CA ASP A 27 24.24 1.21 2.58
C ASP A 27 24.97 0.30 1.60
N LYS A 28 24.32 -0.11 0.51
CA LYS A 28 24.88 -1.01 -0.50
C LYS A 28 24.32 -0.68 -1.90
N LEU A 29 25.11 -1.02 -2.93
CA LEU A 29 24.65 -1.05 -4.31
C LEU A 29 24.29 -2.48 -4.69
N GLY A 30 23.14 -2.66 -5.30
CA GLY A 30 22.65 -3.95 -5.75
C GLY A 30 21.38 -3.79 -6.59
N ASP A 31 20.85 -4.91 -7.03
CA ASP A 31 19.55 -4.98 -7.69
C ASP A 31 18.42 -5.26 -6.68
N PHE A 32 17.23 -5.53 -7.22
CA PHE A 32 16.06 -5.86 -6.39
C PHE A 32 16.23 -7.18 -5.63
N TYR A 33 16.82 -8.20 -6.24
CA TYR A 33 16.99 -9.51 -5.62
C TYR A 33 18.04 -9.46 -4.52
N ASP A 34 19.12 -8.70 -4.71
CA ASP A 34 20.10 -8.41 -3.65
C ASP A 34 19.42 -7.81 -2.41
N ALA A 35 18.46 -6.89 -2.61
CA ALA A 35 17.72 -6.29 -1.50
C ALA A 35 16.78 -7.29 -0.80
N VAL A 36 16.16 -8.20 -1.56
CA VAL A 36 15.30 -9.27 -1.00
C VAL A 36 16.12 -10.25 -0.17
N ASP A 37 17.29 -10.65 -0.65
CA ASP A 37 18.15 -11.60 0.04
C ASP A 37 18.70 -10.99 1.35
N ILE A 38 19.17 -9.75 1.32
CA ILE A 38 19.63 -9.03 2.52
C ILE A 38 18.48 -8.89 3.54
N ALA A 39 17.28 -8.53 3.08
CA ALA A 39 16.13 -8.43 3.97
C ALA A 39 15.73 -9.79 4.58
N ALA A 40 15.86 -10.88 3.82
CA ALA A 40 15.59 -12.22 4.31
C ALA A 40 16.63 -12.68 5.35
N GLU A 41 17.90 -12.36 5.12
CA GLU A 41 19.00 -12.61 6.06
C GLU A 41 18.80 -11.83 7.36
N GLU A 42 18.49 -10.53 7.29
CA GLU A 42 18.22 -9.70 8.47
C GLU A 42 16.97 -10.15 9.24
N ALA A 43 15.96 -10.66 8.54
CA ALA A 43 14.74 -11.22 9.15
C ALA A 43 14.93 -12.65 9.69
N GLY A 44 16.07 -13.30 9.43
CA GLY A 44 16.36 -14.67 9.87
C GLY A 44 15.54 -15.76 9.15
N ILE A 45 15.06 -15.48 7.93
CA ILE A 45 14.29 -16.43 7.13
C ILE A 45 15.26 -17.44 6.49
N LYS A 46 15.12 -18.73 6.82
CA LYS A 46 16.00 -19.80 6.30
C LYS A 46 15.58 -20.36 4.95
N ASP A 47 14.31 -20.17 4.59
CA ASP A 47 13.71 -20.64 3.35
C ASP A 47 13.59 -19.50 2.32
N LYS A 48 13.15 -19.82 1.09
CA LYS A 48 12.96 -18.78 0.06
C LYS A 48 11.95 -17.72 0.51
N PRO A 49 12.29 -16.42 0.45
CA PRO A 49 11.36 -15.36 0.82
C PRO A 49 10.16 -15.31 -0.13
N VAL A 50 8.95 -15.25 0.44
CA VAL A 50 7.71 -15.12 -0.33
C VAL A 50 7.36 -13.64 -0.47
N LEU A 51 7.34 -13.14 -1.71
CA LEU A 51 6.96 -11.75 -2.01
C LEU A 51 5.44 -11.60 -1.96
N LYS A 52 4.95 -10.71 -1.09
CA LYS A 52 3.53 -10.37 -1.01
C LYS A 52 3.25 -9.05 -1.72
N TYR A 53 2.47 -9.11 -2.79
CA TYR A 53 2.03 -7.94 -3.52
C TYR A 53 0.71 -7.43 -2.93
N TYR A 54 0.71 -6.21 -2.40
CA TYR A 54 -0.51 -5.55 -1.96
C TYR A 54 -1.16 -4.87 -3.16
N THR A 55 -2.16 -5.52 -3.75
CA THR A 55 -3.08 -4.82 -4.66
C THR A 55 -4.02 -3.98 -3.81
N THR A 56 -4.18 -2.70 -4.14
CA THR A 56 -5.25 -1.89 -3.55
C THR A 56 -6.58 -2.46 -4.03
N PRO A 57 -7.47 -2.94 -3.14
CA PRO A 57 -8.77 -3.41 -3.58
C PRO A 57 -9.51 -2.24 -4.22
N ASN A 58 -10.03 -2.45 -5.43
CA ASN A 58 -10.90 -1.46 -6.05
C ASN A 58 -12.20 -1.37 -5.22
N PRO A 59 -12.76 -0.16 -4.99
CA PRO A 59 -13.97 -0.01 -4.18
C PRO A 59 -15.15 -0.87 -4.66
N PHE A 60 -15.20 -1.14 -5.98
CA PHE A 60 -16.21 -1.99 -6.59
C PHE A 60 -16.09 -3.48 -6.19
N SER A 61 -14.89 -4.04 -5.95
CA SER A 61 -14.76 -5.43 -5.45
C SER A 61 -15.21 -5.58 -4.01
N VAL A 62 -15.05 -4.55 -3.18
CA VAL A 62 -15.56 -4.56 -1.81
C VAL A 62 -17.09 -4.55 -1.80
N LEU A 63 -17.71 -3.84 -2.77
CA LEU A 63 -19.17 -3.74 -2.91
C LEU A 63 -19.80 -4.98 -3.58
N PHE A 64 -19.19 -5.52 -4.64
CA PHE A 64 -19.74 -6.64 -5.41
C PHE A 64 -19.14 -8.01 -5.06
N GLY A 65 -18.13 -8.08 -4.18
CA GLY A 65 -17.38 -9.30 -3.89
C GLY A 65 -17.82 -10.10 -2.66
N SER A 66 -18.92 -9.75 -1.99
CA SER A 66 -19.32 -10.40 -0.74
C SER A 66 -20.46 -11.42 -0.92
N GLY A 67 -20.09 -12.64 -1.34
CA GLY A 67 -20.89 -13.86 -1.15
C GLY A 67 -20.79 -14.45 0.26
N THR A 68 -20.44 -13.68 1.28
CA THR A 68 -20.35 -14.13 2.68
C THR A 68 -21.30 -13.31 3.54
N LYS A 69 -22.38 -13.97 3.97
CA LYS A 69 -23.34 -13.46 4.96
C LYS A 69 -22.64 -13.28 6.31
N SER A 70 -22.11 -12.09 6.59
CA SER A 70 -21.80 -11.68 7.95
C SER A 70 -22.03 -10.17 8.11
N ASN A 71 -23.13 -9.87 8.80
CA ASN A 71 -23.41 -8.62 9.51
C ASN A 71 -23.23 -7.31 8.71
N LEU A 72 -24.08 -7.14 7.69
CA LEU A 72 -24.05 -6.04 6.71
C LEU A 72 -24.82 -4.77 7.12
N GLU A 73 -25.45 -4.73 8.29
CA GLU A 73 -26.31 -3.59 8.67
C GLU A 73 -25.54 -2.30 8.98
N GLY A 74 -24.26 -2.39 9.39
CA GLY A 74 -23.49 -1.21 9.80
C GLY A 74 -22.52 -0.63 8.77
N MET A 75 -22.06 -1.43 7.80
CA MET A 75 -20.92 -1.06 6.94
C MET A 75 -21.32 -0.48 5.58
N GLY A 76 -22.52 -0.80 5.07
CA GLY A 76 -22.92 -0.42 3.71
C GLY A 76 -23.06 1.10 3.51
N LEU A 77 -23.71 1.78 4.45
CA LEU A 77 -24.05 3.21 4.30
C LEU A 77 -22.84 4.15 4.44
N GLU A 78 -21.84 3.78 5.25
CA GLU A 78 -20.61 4.57 5.40
C GLU A 78 -19.69 4.47 4.19
N ILE A 79 -19.61 3.30 3.54
CA ILE A 79 -18.82 3.11 2.31
C ILE A 79 -19.40 3.93 1.15
N LEU A 80 -20.73 4.05 1.08
CA LEU A 80 -21.42 4.87 0.07
C LEU A 80 -21.17 6.38 0.24
N ARG A 81 -20.92 6.85 1.48
CA ARG A 81 -20.51 8.25 1.74
C ARG A 81 -19.10 8.55 1.22
N LEU A 82 -18.17 7.61 1.37
CA LEU A 82 -16.78 7.74 0.90
C LEU A 82 -16.65 7.73 -0.62
N LEU A 83 -17.56 7.07 -1.33
CA LEU A 83 -17.60 7.03 -2.80
C LEU A 83 -18.22 8.29 -3.45
N CYS A 84 -18.58 9.30 -2.65
CA CYS A 84 -19.15 10.57 -3.13
C CYS A 84 -20.40 10.37 -4.01
N ILE A 85 -21.16 9.30 -3.78
CA ILE A 85 -22.37 8.98 -4.53
C ILE A 85 -23.50 9.89 -4.02
N PRO A 86 -24.21 10.62 -4.89
CA PRO A 86 -25.29 11.50 -4.46
C PRO A 86 -26.38 10.69 -3.74
N HIS A 87 -26.88 11.21 -2.62
CA HIS A 87 -27.83 10.52 -1.71
C HIS A 87 -29.07 9.95 -2.42
N LYS A 88 -29.48 10.54 -3.55
CA LYS A 88 -30.60 10.06 -4.38
C LYS A 88 -30.37 8.66 -4.97
N TYR A 89 -29.13 8.27 -5.25
CA TYR A 89 -28.78 6.97 -5.82
C TYR A 89 -28.59 5.88 -4.77
N ILE A 90 -28.32 6.26 -3.51
CA ILE A 90 -28.19 5.33 -2.38
C ILE A 90 -29.52 4.61 -2.12
N GLN A 91 -30.63 5.35 -2.17
CA GLN A 91 -31.97 4.80 -1.95
C GLN A 91 -32.37 3.82 -3.07
N LEU A 92 -32.04 4.15 -4.33
CA LEU A 92 -32.29 3.29 -5.49
C LEU A 92 -31.50 1.98 -5.42
N LEU A 93 -30.25 2.05 -4.96
CA LEU A 93 -29.41 0.85 -4.77
C LEU A 93 -29.91 -0.02 -3.62
N ALA A 94 -30.40 0.58 -2.53
CA ALA A 94 -30.98 -0.16 -1.41
C ALA A 94 -32.24 -0.95 -1.83
N GLU A 95 -33.11 -0.39 -2.66
CA GLU A 95 -34.29 -1.09 -3.19
C GLU A 95 -33.92 -2.27 -4.12
N VAL A 96 -32.90 -2.11 -4.98
CA VAL A 96 -32.46 -3.18 -5.88
C VAL A 96 -31.81 -4.34 -5.12
N VAL A 97 -31.10 -4.06 -4.02
CA VAL A 97 -30.44 -5.09 -3.20
C VAL A 97 -31.43 -5.80 -2.26
N LEU A 98 -32.48 -5.12 -1.78
CA LEU A 98 -33.50 -5.72 -0.88
C LEU A 98 -34.61 -6.50 -1.62
N HIS A 99 -34.61 -6.53 -2.95
CA HIS A 99 -35.59 -7.26 -3.76
C HIS A 99 -35.03 -8.51 -4.48
N ASN A 100 -33.87 -9.02 -4.04
CA ASN A 100 -33.34 -10.33 -4.43
C ASN A 100 -33.23 -11.25 -3.20
#